data_AF-A0A3L7TRU1-F1
#
_entry.id   AF-A0A3L7TRU1-F1
#
_cell.length_a   1.000
_cell.length_b   1.000
_cell.length_c   1.000
_cell.angle_alpha   90.00
_cell.angle_beta   90.00
_cell.angle_gamma   90.00
#
_symmetry.space_group_name_H-M   'P 1'
#
loop_
_entity.id
_entity.type
_entity.pdbx_description
1 polymer ?
#
loop_
_entity_poly.entity_id
_entity_poly.type
_entity_poly.pdbx_seq_one_letter_code
_entity_poly.pdbx_strand_id
1 'polypeptide(L)'
;MSTLYAGRFETEADPLFRRFNDSLPFDRVLVTEDLTGSVGWAKALAKAGVLTSNELPRLLAALEEVRVYAETQPDALALADDEDVHSWVERELVARVGDLGKKLHTGRSRNDQVATDLRLWTARALQLRRNEIENAIDALLCIAEREKATPFPGYTHMQRAQPILFAHWCLAYVEMLSRDSDRFADAERRTLVCPLGSGALAGTAYPIDRVALAESLGFHSASSNSLDAVSDRDFVVESLSACALCAVHLSRLAEDLIFYTTSEAGLIELSDEVTSGSSLMPQKKNPDALELIRGKAGRQIGNLVAMLTTIKGLPLAYNKDLQEDKEPLFDAMDHLSISLRMLVRVVEGMTVNHERALAAAIGGYSNATELADYLVGKGVPFRDAHHAVGRIVRDAIKESKPLEGMTVEQMLKSSPNIGQDVYASLTVDSALRKRDVAGGTAPNRVAEILGGRRARMGMRRLTTPAGGVRVRRARVDDLDGIVALVEHWAAEGENLPRSREDILECINEFGVAVRDGKVVGCGALWVYTPQLAEIRSLGVSPDSIGHGIGQKMMEFFIDWTSRLHIPKVFVLTRAPKYFVKFGFRQVSVNSLPEKVLKDCAKCPKNQACDEIAMVLDVALPKENGK
;
A
#
# COMPACT_ATOMS: atom_id res chain seq x y z
N MET A 1 7.63 -4.35 39.04
CA MET A 1 8.11 -3.04 39.54
C MET A 1 6.89 -2.24 39.93
N SER A 2 7.00 -1.34 40.90
CA SER A 2 5.95 -0.36 41.17
C SER A 2 5.76 0.51 39.91
N THR A 3 4.52 0.74 39.46
CA THR A 3 4.23 1.62 38.31
C THR A 3 4.85 3.02 38.53
N LEU A 4 5.10 3.78 37.46
CA LEU A 4 5.77 5.10 37.52
C LEU A 4 5.15 6.08 38.53
N TYR A 5 3.88 5.87 38.89
CA TYR A 5 3.09 6.72 39.78
C TYR A 5 2.80 6.06 41.14
N ALA A 6 3.27 4.83 41.37
CA ALA A 6 2.94 4.02 42.55
C ALA A 6 3.39 4.64 43.88
N GLY A 7 4.39 5.53 43.88
CA GLY A 7 4.89 6.18 45.11
C GLY A 7 3.86 7.06 45.83
N ARG A 8 2.70 7.35 45.21
CA ARG A 8 1.61 8.14 45.80
C ARG A 8 0.48 7.28 46.41
N PHE A 9 0.40 5.98 46.10
CA PHE A 9 -0.75 5.14 46.44
C PHE A 9 -0.43 4.18 47.59
N GLU A 10 -1.36 4.06 48.53
CA GLU A 10 -1.21 3.19 49.73
C GLU A 10 -1.74 1.77 49.50
N THR A 11 -2.59 1.56 48.48
CA THR A 11 -3.24 0.29 48.16
C THR A 11 -3.03 -0.09 46.70
N GLU A 12 -3.12 -1.39 46.39
CA GLU A 12 -3.12 -1.87 45.02
C GLU A 12 -4.37 -1.42 44.24
N ALA A 13 -4.24 -1.34 42.92
CA ALA A 13 -5.34 -1.00 42.03
C ALA A 13 -6.36 -2.15 41.96
N ASP A 14 -7.65 -1.81 41.88
CA ASP A 14 -8.70 -2.78 41.66
C ASP A 14 -8.49 -3.54 40.32
N PRO A 15 -8.61 -4.88 40.27
CA PRO A 15 -8.40 -5.65 39.05
C PRO A 15 -9.31 -5.25 37.88
N LEU A 16 -10.55 -4.84 38.15
CA LEU A 16 -11.46 -4.33 37.11
C LEU A 16 -10.98 -2.98 36.59
N PHE A 17 -10.48 -2.11 37.48
CA PHE A 17 -9.90 -0.83 37.07
C PHE A 17 -8.66 -1.03 36.19
N ARG A 18 -7.75 -1.96 36.55
CA ARG A 18 -6.59 -2.30 35.70
C ARG A 18 -7.04 -2.73 34.30
N ARG A 19 -7.98 -3.66 34.20
CA ARG A 19 -8.50 -4.12 32.90
C ARG A 19 -9.15 -2.99 32.08
N PHE A 20 -9.75 -1.99 32.73
CA PHE A 20 -10.38 -0.84 32.08
C PHE A 20 -9.38 0.26 31.70
N ASN A 21 -8.24 0.37 32.40
CA ASN A 21 -7.24 1.42 32.23
C ASN A 21 -6.05 1.01 31.35
N ASP A 22 -5.66 -0.26 31.39
CA ASP A 22 -4.44 -0.77 30.77
C ASP A 22 -4.62 -0.82 29.23
N SER A 23 -3.64 -0.26 28.50
CA SER A 23 -3.67 -0.16 27.04
C SER A 23 -2.74 -1.13 26.31
N LEU A 24 -1.90 -1.87 27.04
CA LEU A 24 -0.99 -2.86 26.45
C LEU A 24 -1.65 -3.85 25.46
N PRO A 25 -2.90 -4.33 25.67
CA PRO A 25 -3.55 -5.23 24.72
C PRO A 25 -3.64 -4.69 23.28
N PHE A 26 -3.68 -3.37 23.10
CA PHE A 26 -3.79 -2.72 21.79
C PHE A 26 -2.60 -1.80 21.45
N ASP A 27 -1.98 -1.11 22.42
CA ASP A 27 -0.89 -0.17 22.15
C ASP A 27 0.49 -0.83 21.93
N ARG A 28 0.62 -2.13 22.20
CA ARG A 28 1.82 -2.94 21.91
C ARG A 28 2.32 -2.82 20.47
N VAL A 29 1.43 -2.50 19.52
CA VAL A 29 1.81 -2.26 18.11
C VAL A 29 2.74 -1.05 17.92
N LEU A 30 2.84 -0.18 18.93
CA LEU A 30 3.70 1.01 18.94
C LEU A 30 5.12 0.72 19.46
N VAL A 31 5.48 -0.52 19.81
CA VAL A 31 6.80 -0.84 20.40
C VAL A 31 7.96 -0.40 19.51
N THR A 32 7.82 -0.52 18.19
CA THR A 32 8.83 -0.08 17.22
C THR A 32 9.03 1.43 17.27
N GLU A 33 7.93 2.17 17.39
CA GLU A 33 7.91 3.63 17.47
C GLU A 33 8.46 4.12 18.81
N ASP A 34 8.04 3.53 19.92
CA ASP A 34 8.52 3.86 21.27
C ASP A 34 10.04 3.70 21.38
N LEU A 35 10.58 2.59 20.88
CA LEU A 35 12.03 2.34 20.88
C LEU A 35 12.77 3.36 20.00
N THR A 36 12.18 3.76 18.87
CA THR A 36 12.75 4.76 17.96
C THR A 36 12.77 6.15 18.60
N GLY A 37 11.64 6.56 19.20
CA GLY A 37 11.52 7.79 19.96
C GLY A 37 12.48 7.82 21.16
N SER A 38 12.62 6.70 21.86
CA SER A 38 13.54 6.52 22.99
C SER A 38 15.01 6.64 22.58
N VAL A 39 15.41 6.11 21.41
CA VAL A 39 16.76 6.33 20.85
C VAL A 39 17.00 7.82 20.54
N GLY A 40 16.03 8.50 19.93
CA GLY A 40 16.12 9.95 19.68
C GLY A 40 16.24 10.74 20.98
N TRP A 41 15.44 10.40 21.98
CA TRP A 41 15.46 11.04 23.29
C TRP A 41 16.77 10.83 24.04
N ALA A 42 17.32 9.60 24.05
CA ALA A 42 18.63 9.32 24.65
C ALA A 42 19.73 10.21 24.05
N LYS A 43 19.76 10.36 22.72
CA LYS A 43 20.72 11.24 22.03
C LYS A 43 20.52 12.71 22.40
N ALA A 44 19.28 13.15 22.55
CA ALA A 44 18.97 14.51 22.98
C ALA A 44 19.42 14.78 24.42
N LEU A 45 19.18 13.84 25.34
CA LEU A 45 19.64 13.93 26.74
C LEU A 45 21.16 13.99 26.86
N ALA A 46 21.89 13.24 26.03
CA ALA A 46 23.34 13.31 25.98
C ALA A 46 23.85 14.68 25.52
N LYS A 47 23.23 15.26 24.48
CA LYS A 47 23.55 16.62 24.01
C LYS A 47 23.23 17.69 25.07
N ALA A 48 22.17 17.48 25.86
CA ALA A 48 21.80 18.36 26.97
C ALA A 48 22.63 18.14 28.25
N GLY A 49 23.62 17.23 28.23
CA GLY A 49 24.51 16.97 29.36
C GLY A 49 23.91 16.12 30.48
N VAL A 50 22.74 15.50 30.28
CA VAL A 50 22.09 14.62 31.26
C VAL A 50 22.72 13.22 31.26
N LEU A 51 23.05 12.71 30.07
CA LEU A 51 23.76 11.43 29.91
C LEU A 51 25.22 11.69 29.57
N THR A 52 26.12 10.98 30.26
CA THR A 52 27.55 11.02 29.98
C THR A 52 27.90 10.29 28.68
N SER A 53 29.13 10.54 28.17
CA SER A 53 29.66 9.87 26.97
C SER A 53 29.73 8.34 27.09
N ASN A 54 29.79 7.80 28.32
CA ASN A 54 29.82 6.37 28.58
C ASN A 54 28.42 5.77 28.78
N GLU A 55 27.44 6.58 29.19
CA GLU A 55 26.06 6.16 29.42
C GLU A 55 25.28 6.03 28.12
N LEU A 56 25.43 6.98 27.18
CA LEU A 56 24.69 6.96 25.91
C LEU A 56 24.89 5.66 25.11
N PRO A 57 26.12 5.19 24.81
CA PRO A 57 26.31 3.99 24.01
C PRO A 57 25.72 2.74 24.66
N ARG A 58 25.80 2.64 25.99
CA ARG A 58 25.21 1.52 26.77
C ARG A 58 23.68 1.52 26.67
N LEU A 59 23.07 2.69 26.79
CA LEU A 59 21.61 2.84 26.69
C LEU A 59 21.12 2.54 25.27
N LEU A 60 21.84 2.98 24.24
CA LEU A 60 21.52 2.68 22.84
C LEU A 60 21.65 1.18 22.52
N ALA A 61 22.70 0.52 23.02
CA ALA A 61 22.86 -0.92 22.86
C ALA A 61 21.71 -1.70 23.52
N ALA A 62 21.32 -1.31 24.74
CA ALA A 62 20.21 -1.95 25.44
C ALA A 62 18.86 -1.71 24.76
N LEU A 63 18.60 -0.52 24.21
CA LEU A 63 17.39 -0.26 23.41
C LEU A 63 17.33 -1.16 22.16
N GLU A 64 18.47 -1.41 21.52
CA GLU A 64 18.53 -2.34 20.38
C GLU A 64 18.33 -3.80 20.81
N GLU A 65 18.86 -4.22 21.96
CA GLU A 65 18.57 -5.53 22.53
C GLU A 65 17.08 -5.71 22.84
N VAL A 66 16.40 -4.66 23.34
CA VAL A 66 14.94 -4.69 23.55
C VAL A 66 14.20 -4.77 22.21
N ARG A 67 14.66 -4.06 21.18
CA ARG A 67 14.11 -4.17 19.81
C ARG A 67 14.17 -5.59 19.28
N VAL A 68 15.36 -6.19 19.30
CA VAL A 68 15.57 -7.58 18.86
C VAL A 68 14.74 -8.55 19.69
N TYR A 69 14.62 -8.31 21.01
CA TYR A 69 13.78 -9.14 21.88
C TYR A 69 12.30 -9.07 21.49
N ALA A 70 11.75 -7.86 21.27
CA ALA A 70 10.36 -7.68 20.84
C ALA A 70 10.08 -8.35 19.48
N GLU A 71 11.04 -8.30 18.54
CA GLU A 71 10.90 -8.90 17.20
C GLU A 71 11.02 -10.44 17.22
N THR A 72 11.93 -10.98 18.02
CA THR A 72 12.22 -12.43 18.05
C THR A 72 11.34 -13.21 19.04
N GLN A 73 10.76 -12.53 20.03
CA GLN A 73 9.91 -13.10 21.07
C GLN A 73 8.58 -12.33 21.16
N PRO A 74 7.72 -12.38 20.12
CA PRO A 74 6.47 -11.62 20.09
C PRO A 74 5.53 -11.97 21.26
N ASP A 75 5.59 -13.21 21.76
CA ASP A 75 4.80 -13.65 22.90
C ASP A 75 5.20 -12.93 24.21
N ALA A 76 6.45 -12.46 24.32
CA ALA A 76 6.92 -11.74 25.52
C ALA A 76 6.23 -10.38 25.71
N LEU A 77 5.83 -9.74 24.61
CA LEU A 77 5.02 -8.53 24.65
C LEU A 77 3.52 -8.86 24.69
N ALA A 78 3.09 -9.92 24.00
CA ALA A 78 1.68 -10.28 23.92
C ALA A 78 1.09 -10.79 25.24
N LEU A 79 1.91 -11.42 26.09
CA LEU A 79 1.51 -12.02 27.37
C LEU A 79 1.94 -11.20 28.59
N ALA A 80 2.50 -10.01 28.39
CA ALA A 80 2.95 -9.17 29.47
C ALA A 80 1.77 -8.54 30.25
N ASP A 81 1.99 -8.28 31.54
CA ASP A 81 1.01 -7.69 32.47
C ASP A 81 1.31 -6.21 32.78
N ASP A 82 2.10 -5.53 31.95
CA ASP A 82 2.34 -4.09 32.11
C ASP A 82 1.09 -3.28 31.72
N GLU A 83 0.98 -2.07 32.27
CA GLU A 83 -0.12 -1.15 31.96
C GLU A 83 -0.14 -0.78 30.46
N ASP A 84 1.02 -0.49 29.88
CA ASP A 84 1.18 -0.02 28.51
C ASP A 84 2.53 -0.43 27.92
N VAL A 85 2.68 -0.28 26.59
CA VAL A 85 3.93 -0.58 25.87
C VAL A 85 5.13 0.20 26.43
N HIS A 86 4.91 1.42 26.88
CA HIS A 86 5.98 2.28 27.39
C HIS A 86 6.55 1.74 28.72
N SER A 87 5.69 1.23 29.60
CA SER A 87 6.05 0.59 30.87
C SER A 87 6.75 -0.75 30.63
N TRP A 88 6.30 -1.51 29.63
CA TRP A 88 6.99 -2.71 29.18
C TRP A 88 8.42 -2.39 28.71
N VAL A 89 8.60 -1.42 27.82
CA VAL A 89 9.94 -1.03 27.32
C VAL A 89 10.83 -0.56 28.46
N GLU A 90 10.30 0.24 29.38
CA GLU A 90 11.06 0.71 30.54
C GLU A 90 11.50 -0.44 31.45
N ARG A 91 10.60 -1.39 31.76
CA ARG A 91 10.94 -2.56 32.56
C ARG A 91 12.03 -3.38 31.89
N GLU A 92 11.91 -3.65 30.59
CA GLU A 92 12.89 -4.40 29.81
C GLU A 92 14.25 -3.70 29.77
N LEU A 93 14.25 -2.37 29.68
CA LEU A 93 15.46 -1.57 29.68
C LEU A 93 16.14 -1.55 31.05
N VAL A 94 15.38 -1.38 32.13
CA VAL A 94 15.89 -1.43 33.51
C VAL A 94 16.43 -2.81 33.85
N ALA A 95 15.80 -3.89 33.36
CA ALA A 95 16.31 -5.24 33.54
C ALA A 95 17.72 -5.44 32.91
N ARG A 96 18.02 -4.71 31.83
CA ARG A 96 19.31 -4.79 31.10
C ARG A 96 20.37 -3.84 31.63
N VAL A 97 20.01 -2.61 32.00
CA VAL A 97 20.99 -1.55 32.36
C VAL A 97 20.78 -0.92 33.74
N GLY A 98 19.85 -1.43 34.55
CA GLY A 98 19.60 -0.95 35.90
C GLY A 98 19.11 0.50 35.94
N ASP A 99 19.64 1.30 36.87
CA ASP A 99 19.25 2.70 37.06
C ASP A 99 19.51 3.59 35.84
N LEU A 100 20.41 3.19 34.93
CA LEU A 100 20.59 3.89 33.66
C LEU A 100 19.32 3.83 32.79
N GLY A 101 18.55 2.74 32.85
CA GLY A 101 17.26 2.64 32.17
C GLY A 101 16.24 3.64 32.70
N LYS A 102 16.24 3.87 34.03
CA LYS A 102 15.37 4.86 34.69
C LYS A 102 15.74 6.30 34.31
N LYS A 103 17.03 6.58 34.04
CA LYS A 103 17.47 7.91 33.58
C LYS A 103 16.88 8.32 32.23
N LEU A 104 16.49 7.37 31.37
CA LEU A 104 15.93 7.69 30.05
C LEU A 104 14.68 8.56 30.12
N HIS A 105 13.84 8.41 31.16
CA HIS A 105 12.61 9.19 31.29
C HIS A 105 12.84 10.65 31.75
N THR A 106 14.08 11.05 32.05
CA THR A 106 14.40 12.41 32.50
C THR A 106 13.89 13.46 31.50
N GLY A 107 13.08 14.41 31.97
CA GLY A 107 12.56 15.52 31.15
C GLY A 107 11.50 15.14 30.11
N ARG A 108 11.03 13.89 30.09
CA ARG A 108 9.97 13.36 29.21
C ARG A 108 8.71 13.05 30.02
N SER A 109 7.56 12.98 29.36
CA SER A 109 6.30 12.49 29.93
C SER A 109 5.73 11.37 29.06
N ARG A 110 4.80 10.58 29.59
CA ARG A 110 3.99 9.70 28.74
C ARG A 110 3.15 10.49 27.72
N ASN A 111 2.76 11.73 28.03
CA ASN A 111 1.90 12.54 27.16
C ASN A 111 2.58 12.91 25.83
N ASP A 112 3.82 13.41 25.88
CA ASP A 112 4.57 13.75 24.66
C ASP A 112 5.22 12.51 24.01
N GLN A 113 5.51 11.46 24.79
CA GLN A 113 5.96 10.17 24.27
C GLN A 113 4.89 9.50 23.41
N VAL A 114 3.69 9.23 23.96
CA VAL A 114 2.63 8.55 23.20
C VAL A 114 2.17 9.35 21.98
N ALA A 115 2.16 10.69 22.08
CA ALA A 115 1.86 11.56 20.94
C ALA A 115 2.92 11.45 19.84
N THR A 116 4.19 11.24 20.21
CA THR A 116 5.28 11.00 19.25
C THR A 116 5.13 9.65 18.59
N ASP A 117 4.91 8.61 19.39
CA ASP A 117 4.85 7.23 18.91
C ASP A 117 3.66 7.04 17.97
N LEU A 118 2.49 7.58 18.33
CA LEU A 118 1.30 7.51 17.50
C LEU A 118 1.50 8.25 16.17
N ARG A 119 2.15 9.41 16.15
CA ARG A 119 2.43 10.13 14.88
C ARG A 119 3.40 9.38 13.97
N LEU A 120 4.46 8.80 14.52
CA LEU A 120 5.39 7.97 13.75
C LEU A 120 4.66 6.76 13.15
N TRP A 121 3.82 6.10 13.95
CA TRP A 121 3.01 4.97 13.51
C TRP A 121 2.03 5.39 12.41
N THR A 122 1.31 6.50 12.60
CA THR A 122 0.30 7.00 11.66
C THR A 122 0.94 7.41 10.35
N ALA A 123 2.09 8.09 10.36
CA ALA A 123 2.80 8.46 9.13
C ALA A 123 3.18 7.22 8.31
N ARG A 124 3.74 6.19 8.96
CA ARG A 124 4.03 4.90 8.32
C ARG A 124 2.76 4.24 7.77
N ALA A 125 1.68 4.20 8.56
CA ALA A 125 0.42 3.59 8.15
C ALA A 125 -0.20 4.32 6.93
N LEU A 126 -0.23 5.65 6.94
CA LEU A 126 -0.69 6.46 5.81
C LEU A 126 0.11 6.17 4.54
N GLN A 127 1.44 6.08 4.64
CA GLN A 127 2.29 5.72 3.51
C GLN A 127 1.98 4.31 2.96
N LEU A 128 1.75 3.32 3.84
CA LEU A 128 1.35 1.97 3.44
C LEU A 128 -0.01 1.95 2.74
N ARG A 129 -1.00 2.68 3.27
CA ARG A 129 -2.33 2.79 2.64
C ARG A 129 -2.25 3.47 1.27
N ARG A 130 -1.43 4.52 1.13
CA ARG A 130 -1.18 5.15 -0.19
C ARG A 130 -0.65 4.15 -1.20
N ASN A 131 0.33 3.33 -0.82
CA ASN A 131 0.86 2.30 -1.72
C ASN A 131 -0.20 1.28 -2.15
N GLU A 132 -1.09 0.89 -1.24
CA GLU A 132 -2.20 -0.02 -1.56
C GLU A 132 -3.26 0.64 -2.45
N ILE A 133 -3.56 1.93 -2.25
CA ILE A 133 -4.41 2.72 -3.15
C ILE A 133 -3.80 2.76 -4.56
N GLU A 134 -2.49 3.02 -4.68
CA GLU A 134 -1.81 3.02 -5.99
C GLU A 134 -1.84 1.64 -6.65
N ASN A 135 -1.76 0.55 -5.87
CA ASN A 135 -1.91 -0.81 -6.41
C ASN A 135 -3.33 -1.07 -6.92
N ALA A 136 -4.36 -0.59 -6.20
CA ALA A 136 -5.75 -0.67 -6.66
C ALA A 136 -5.98 0.16 -7.94
N ILE A 137 -5.37 1.35 -8.03
CA ILE A 137 -5.38 2.17 -9.25
C ILE A 137 -4.70 1.42 -10.41
N ASP A 138 -3.55 0.79 -10.19
CA ASP A 138 -2.85 0.02 -11.22
C ASP A 138 -3.71 -1.15 -11.74
N ALA A 139 -4.38 -1.89 -10.83
CA ALA A 139 -5.29 -2.96 -11.20
C ALA A 139 -6.47 -2.46 -12.06
N LEU A 140 -7.08 -1.33 -11.67
CA LEU A 140 -8.15 -0.69 -12.45
C LEU A 140 -7.65 -0.23 -13.83
N LEU A 141 -6.44 0.33 -13.91
CA LEU A 141 -5.84 0.71 -15.19
C LEU A 141 -5.47 -0.51 -16.04
N CYS A 142 -5.13 -1.66 -15.45
CA CYS A 142 -4.84 -2.90 -16.18
C CYS A 142 -6.10 -3.42 -16.87
N ILE A 143 -7.20 -3.50 -16.13
CA ILE A 143 -8.45 -3.94 -16.73
C ILE A 143 -9.05 -2.91 -17.69
N ALA A 144 -8.87 -1.61 -17.42
CA ALA A 144 -9.28 -0.56 -18.34
C ALA A 144 -8.52 -0.66 -19.68
N GLU A 145 -7.23 -0.98 -19.66
CA GLU A 145 -6.46 -1.21 -20.88
C GLU A 145 -6.93 -2.47 -21.61
N ARG A 146 -7.17 -3.57 -20.87
CA ARG A 146 -7.69 -4.84 -21.41
C ARG A 146 -9.04 -4.64 -22.12
N GLU A 147 -9.91 -3.83 -21.53
CA GLU A 147 -11.30 -3.61 -21.97
C GLU A 147 -11.49 -2.22 -22.63
N LYS A 148 -10.42 -1.60 -23.16
CA LYS A 148 -10.45 -0.22 -23.65
C LYS A 148 -11.42 0.04 -24.80
N ALA A 149 -11.77 -1.00 -25.55
CA ALA A 149 -12.69 -0.93 -26.68
C ALA A 149 -14.07 -1.49 -26.37
N THR A 150 -14.30 -2.03 -25.17
CA THR A 150 -15.53 -2.74 -24.81
C THR A 150 -16.66 -1.74 -24.53
N PRO A 151 -17.72 -1.68 -25.37
CA PRO A 151 -18.89 -0.88 -25.09
C PRO A 151 -19.64 -1.45 -23.89
N PHE A 152 -20.15 -0.57 -23.05
CA PHE A 152 -20.77 -0.90 -21.77
C PHE A 152 -21.97 0.01 -21.51
N PRO A 153 -23.05 -0.46 -20.86
CA PRO A 153 -24.18 0.40 -20.53
C PRO A 153 -23.80 1.44 -19.46
N GLY A 154 -24.03 2.72 -19.74
CA GLY A 154 -23.98 3.77 -18.73
C GLY A 154 -25.31 3.86 -17.97
N TYR A 155 -25.25 4.21 -16.68
CA TYR A 155 -26.44 4.27 -15.82
C TYR A 155 -26.60 5.62 -15.13
N THR A 156 -27.85 6.06 -15.05
CA THR A 156 -28.31 7.11 -14.13
C THR A 156 -29.62 6.65 -13.50
N HIS A 157 -29.78 6.75 -12.19
CA HIS A 157 -30.95 6.20 -11.46
C HIS A 157 -31.15 4.69 -11.68
N MET A 158 -30.06 3.94 -11.93
CA MET A 158 -30.08 2.53 -12.34
C MET A 158 -30.89 2.25 -13.63
N GLN A 159 -31.20 3.29 -14.40
CA GLN A 159 -31.76 3.19 -15.75
C GLN A 159 -30.64 3.31 -16.77
N ARG A 160 -30.75 2.54 -17.86
CA ARG A 160 -29.81 2.64 -18.98
C ARG A 160 -29.91 4.03 -19.58
N ALA A 161 -28.78 4.73 -19.62
CA ALA A 161 -28.65 6.07 -20.14
C ALA A 161 -27.98 6.00 -21.52
N GLN A 162 -26.71 6.42 -21.62
CA GLN A 162 -25.93 6.37 -22.85
C GLN A 162 -24.87 5.25 -22.79
N PRO A 163 -24.48 4.68 -23.93
CA PRO A 163 -23.31 3.81 -24.00
C PRO A 163 -22.04 4.53 -23.54
N ILE A 164 -21.20 3.81 -22.80
CA ILE A 164 -19.85 4.23 -22.41
C ILE A 164 -18.86 3.12 -22.77
N LEU A 165 -17.55 3.38 -22.67
CA LEU A 165 -16.55 2.31 -22.64
C LEU A 165 -16.42 1.76 -21.21
N PHE A 166 -16.20 0.44 -21.06
CA PHE A 166 -15.92 -0.16 -19.75
C PHE A 166 -14.69 0.49 -19.09
N ALA A 167 -13.66 0.77 -19.89
CA ALA A 167 -12.50 1.52 -19.43
C ALA A 167 -12.84 2.91 -18.88
N HIS A 168 -13.88 3.57 -19.42
CA HIS A 168 -14.34 4.85 -18.90
C HIS A 168 -14.94 4.71 -17.49
N TRP A 169 -15.68 3.63 -17.23
CA TRP A 169 -16.16 3.28 -15.89
C TRP A 169 -15.00 3.02 -14.92
N CYS A 170 -13.99 2.24 -15.33
CA CYS A 170 -12.79 2.02 -14.49
C CYS A 170 -12.07 3.33 -14.15
N LEU A 171 -11.91 4.21 -15.14
CA LEU A 171 -11.24 5.50 -14.97
C LEU A 171 -11.98 6.42 -14.00
N ALA A 172 -13.31 6.32 -13.90
CA ALA A 172 -14.06 7.06 -12.88
C ALA A 172 -13.61 6.71 -11.45
N TYR A 173 -13.34 5.43 -11.17
CA TYR A 173 -12.82 4.99 -9.89
C TYR A 173 -11.33 5.31 -9.70
N VAL A 174 -10.53 5.30 -10.78
CA VAL A 174 -9.16 5.81 -10.74
C VAL A 174 -9.10 7.26 -10.27
N GLU A 175 -10.01 8.11 -10.75
CA GLU A 175 -10.10 9.51 -10.30
C GLU A 175 -10.48 9.64 -8.82
N MET A 176 -11.42 8.80 -8.33
CA MET A 176 -11.81 8.78 -6.92
C MET A 176 -10.62 8.40 -6.03
N LEU A 177 -9.98 7.26 -6.32
CA LEU A 177 -8.84 6.77 -5.56
C LEU A 177 -7.62 7.68 -5.66
N SER A 178 -7.42 8.38 -6.79
CA SER A 178 -6.34 9.37 -6.92
C SER A 178 -6.49 10.49 -5.90
N ARG A 179 -7.72 11.04 -5.74
CA ARG A 179 -7.98 12.07 -4.74
C ARG A 179 -7.82 11.53 -3.32
N ASP A 180 -8.08 10.25 -3.10
CA ASP A 180 -7.84 9.62 -1.79
C ASP A 180 -6.33 9.53 -1.52
N SER A 181 -5.53 9.07 -2.49
CA SER A 181 -4.05 9.07 -2.40
C SER A 181 -3.48 10.45 -2.06
N ASP A 182 -4.03 11.52 -2.65
CA ASP A 182 -3.65 12.90 -2.34
C ASP A 182 -4.02 13.31 -0.90
N ARG A 183 -5.24 12.98 -0.42
CA ARG A 183 -5.65 13.25 0.96
C ARG A 183 -4.78 12.54 1.99
N PHE A 184 -4.42 11.29 1.73
CA PHE A 184 -3.50 10.56 2.61
C PHE A 184 -2.11 11.21 2.64
N ALA A 185 -1.62 11.73 1.50
CA ALA A 185 -0.35 12.45 1.44
C ALA A 185 -0.39 13.77 2.24
N ASP A 186 -1.51 14.49 2.16
CA ASP A 186 -1.72 15.72 2.93
C ASP A 186 -1.84 15.47 4.44
N ALA A 187 -2.51 14.39 4.84
CA ALA A 187 -2.60 13.95 6.23
C ALA A 187 -1.23 13.53 6.79
N GLU A 188 -0.43 12.82 5.99
CA GLU A 188 0.93 12.40 6.37
C GLU A 188 1.81 13.63 6.66
N ARG A 189 1.76 14.63 5.77
CA ARG A 189 2.50 15.88 5.93
C ARG A 189 2.18 16.60 7.24
N ARG A 190 0.91 16.63 7.66
CA ARG A 190 0.47 17.26 8.93
C ARG A 190 0.70 16.37 10.15
N THR A 191 0.76 15.06 9.96
CA THR A 191 1.12 14.11 11.01
C THR A 191 2.59 14.28 11.42
N LEU A 192 3.48 14.60 10.47
CA LEU A 192 4.93 14.75 10.64
C LEU A 192 5.36 16.08 11.31
N VAL A 193 4.73 16.41 12.44
CA VAL A 193 5.15 17.46 13.39
C VAL A 193 5.48 16.82 14.74
N CYS A 194 6.71 16.97 15.23
CA CYS A 194 7.23 16.27 16.41
C CYS A 194 6.75 16.89 17.73
N PRO A 195 6.02 16.16 18.59
CA PRO A 195 5.60 16.66 19.89
C PRO A 195 6.64 16.41 21.01
N LEU A 196 7.63 15.54 20.78
CA LEU A 196 8.62 15.16 21.79
C LEU A 196 9.39 16.36 22.36
N GLY A 197 9.55 16.39 23.68
CA GLY A 197 10.11 17.52 24.43
C GLY A 197 9.06 18.53 24.90
N SER A 198 7.76 18.25 24.68
CA SER A 198 6.65 19.02 25.26
C SER A 198 6.37 18.66 26.73
N GLY A 199 7.00 17.60 27.24
CA GLY A 199 6.80 17.11 28.59
C GLY A 199 5.34 16.75 28.83
N ALA A 200 4.86 16.96 30.05
CA ALA A 200 3.46 16.66 30.38
C ALA A 200 2.48 17.66 29.75
N LEU A 201 2.88 18.95 29.62
CA LEU A 201 2.07 20.02 29.03
C LEU A 201 2.83 21.35 28.80
N ALA A 202 3.95 21.60 29.48
CA ALA A 202 4.59 22.92 29.59
C ALA A 202 6.00 22.99 28.96
N GLY A 203 6.42 21.95 28.25
CA GLY A 203 7.78 21.81 27.74
C GLY A 203 8.71 21.11 28.72
N THR A 204 9.80 20.57 28.19
CA THR A 204 10.88 19.98 29.00
C THR A 204 11.70 21.07 29.70
N ALA A 205 12.12 20.80 30.95
CA ALA A 205 12.93 21.72 31.75
C ALA A 205 14.44 21.64 31.47
N TYR A 206 14.83 20.90 30.42
CA TYR A 206 16.21 20.66 30.02
C TYR A 206 16.50 21.38 28.69
N PRO A 207 17.77 21.76 28.41
CA PRO A 207 18.15 22.44 27.18
C PRO A 207 18.18 21.48 25.98
N ILE A 208 17.03 20.90 25.65
CA ILE A 208 16.83 19.97 24.53
C ILE A 208 16.58 20.78 23.26
N ASP A 209 17.42 20.57 22.25
CA ASP A 209 17.17 21.07 20.89
C ASP A 209 16.07 20.23 20.23
N ARG A 210 14.83 20.74 20.29
CA ARG A 210 13.66 20.07 19.72
C ARG A 210 13.66 20.04 18.20
N VAL A 211 14.31 21.00 17.53
CA VAL A 211 14.40 21.02 16.06
C VAL A 211 15.31 19.88 15.61
N ALA A 212 16.51 19.78 16.20
CA ALA A 212 17.43 18.69 15.90
C ALA A 212 16.85 17.31 16.28
N LEU A 213 16.06 17.22 17.36
CA LEU A 213 15.36 15.99 17.74
C LEU A 213 14.31 15.60 16.68
N ALA A 214 13.46 16.55 16.25
CA ALA A 214 12.45 16.32 15.23
C ALA A 214 13.07 15.81 13.92
N GLU A 215 14.12 16.48 13.43
CA GLU A 215 14.86 16.06 12.23
C GLU A 215 15.43 14.64 12.38
N SER A 216 16.02 14.32 13.53
CA SER A 216 16.61 13.00 13.77
C SER A 216 15.60 11.85 13.79
N LEU A 217 14.34 12.14 14.07
CA LEU A 217 13.22 11.21 14.09
C LEU A 217 12.43 11.20 12.78
N GLY A 218 12.83 12.01 11.79
CA GLY A 218 12.18 12.06 10.47
C GLY A 218 10.94 12.96 10.40
N PHE A 219 10.69 13.79 11.40
CA PHE A 219 9.63 14.80 11.35
C PHE A 219 10.05 16.02 10.52
N HIS A 220 9.08 16.78 10.00
CA HIS A 220 9.35 18.02 9.25
C HIS A 220 9.69 19.21 10.16
N SER A 221 9.17 19.22 11.38
CA SER A 221 9.35 20.30 12.34
C SER A 221 9.02 19.84 13.76
N ALA A 222 9.44 20.62 14.76
CA ALA A 222 8.95 20.49 16.13
C ALA A 222 7.63 21.26 16.30
N SER A 223 6.71 20.76 17.13
CA SER A 223 5.48 21.48 17.48
C SER A 223 5.79 22.84 18.13
N SER A 224 4.94 23.84 17.88
CA SER A 224 5.19 25.21 18.35
C SER A 224 4.62 25.52 19.74
N ASN A 225 3.74 24.67 20.27
CA ASN A 225 3.09 24.87 21.57
C ASN A 225 2.96 23.52 22.29
N SER A 226 3.39 23.45 23.55
CA SER A 226 3.43 22.21 24.32
C SER A 226 2.05 21.76 24.83
N LEU A 227 1.13 22.69 25.11
CA LEU A 227 -0.25 22.36 25.51
C LEU A 227 -0.95 21.66 24.35
N ASP A 228 -0.88 22.29 23.18
CA ASP A 228 -1.39 21.75 21.92
C ASP A 228 -0.77 20.38 21.59
N ALA A 229 0.56 20.29 21.61
CA ALA A 229 1.28 19.08 21.21
C ALA A 229 0.89 17.80 21.97
N VAL A 230 0.53 17.93 23.25
CA VAL A 230 0.11 16.79 24.08
C VAL A 230 -1.40 16.50 24.01
N SER A 231 -2.19 17.49 23.61
CA SER A 231 -3.66 17.37 23.48
C SER A 231 -4.13 17.10 22.04
N ASP A 232 -3.31 17.38 21.04
CA ASP A 232 -3.69 17.33 19.62
C ASP A 232 -3.95 15.88 19.16
N ARG A 233 -5.11 15.68 18.53
CA ARG A 233 -5.53 14.46 17.83
C ARG A 233 -6.14 14.74 16.45
N ASP A 234 -5.93 15.93 15.90
CA ASP A 234 -6.41 16.30 14.56
C ASP A 234 -5.83 15.36 13.50
N PHE A 235 -4.57 14.95 13.65
CA PHE A 235 -3.94 13.99 12.72
C PHE A 235 -4.63 12.61 12.73
N VAL A 236 -5.21 12.19 13.86
CA VAL A 236 -6.01 10.96 13.96
C VAL A 236 -7.35 11.15 13.26
N VAL A 237 -8.04 12.25 13.55
CA VAL A 237 -9.33 12.58 12.91
C VAL A 237 -9.19 12.70 11.40
N GLU A 238 -8.14 13.37 10.93
CA GLU A 238 -7.88 13.55 9.50
C GLU A 238 -7.58 12.20 8.82
N SER A 239 -6.78 11.35 9.46
CA SER A 239 -6.50 9.99 8.97
C SER A 239 -7.78 9.15 8.89
N LEU A 240 -8.63 9.19 9.92
CA LEU A 240 -9.92 8.51 9.93
C LEU A 240 -10.88 9.06 8.86
N SER A 241 -10.86 10.38 8.62
CA SER A 241 -11.66 11.01 7.57
C SER A 241 -11.24 10.55 6.18
N ALA A 242 -9.93 10.48 5.92
CA ALA A 242 -9.39 9.96 4.68
C ALA A 242 -9.75 8.47 4.48
N CYS A 243 -9.64 7.65 5.53
CA CYS A 243 -10.07 6.25 5.51
C CYS A 243 -11.57 6.09 5.22
N ALA A 244 -12.43 6.85 5.91
CA ALA A 244 -13.87 6.79 5.74
C ALA A 244 -14.30 7.17 4.32
N LEU A 245 -13.75 8.25 3.76
CA LEU A 245 -14.08 8.66 2.40
C LEU A 245 -13.57 7.67 1.35
N CYS A 246 -12.36 7.13 1.52
CA CYS A 246 -11.84 6.09 0.64
C CYS A 246 -12.75 4.85 0.68
N ALA A 247 -13.20 4.44 1.87
CA ALA A 247 -14.11 3.30 2.01
C ALA A 247 -15.49 3.55 1.36
N VAL A 248 -15.99 4.80 1.34
CA VAL A 248 -17.19 5.17 0.59
C VAL A 248 -16.97 5.06 -0.92
N HIS A 249 -15.81 5.45 -1.45
CA HIS A 249 -15.52 5.22 -2.87
C HIS A 249 -15.44 3.73 -3.21
N LEU A 250 -14.81 2.91 -2.34
CA LEU A 250 -14.77 1.46 -2.49
C LEU A 250 -16.18 0.84 -2.40
N SER A 251 -17.06 1.37 -1.54
CA SER A 251 -18.43 0.86 -1.41
C SER A 251 -19.26 1.12 -2.66
N ARG A 252 -19.05 2.26 -3.35
CA ARG A 252 -19.69 2.55 -4.64
C ARG A 252 -19.20 1.61 -5.74
N LEU A 253 -17.89 1.36 -5.80
CA LEU A 253 -17.32 0.39 -6.72
C LEU A 253 -17.91 -1.00 -6.49
N ALA A 254 -17.98 -1.41 -5.21
CA ALA A 254 -18.56 -2.67 -4.83
C ALA A 254 -20.03 -2.79 -5.23
N GLU A 255 -20.84 -1.73 -5.07
CA GLU A 255 -22.22 -1.70 -5.53
C GLU A 255 -22.35 -1.96 -7.04
N ASP A 256 -21.56 -1.25 -7.85
CA ASP A 256 -21.57 -1.41 -9.30
C ASP A 256 -21.23 -2.85 -9.69
N LEU A 257 -20.14 -3.41 -9.13
CA LEU A 257 -19.71 -4.77 -9.44
C LEU A 257 -20.73 -5.82 -8.95
N ILE A 258 -21.32 -5.65 -7.76
CA ILE A 258 -22.38 -6.54 -7.26
C ILE A 258 -23.54 -6.55 -8.26
N PHE A 259 -24.00 -5.37 -8.68
CA PHE A 259 -25.07 -5.27 -9.68
C PHE A 259 -24.68 -5.93 -11.01
N TYR A 260 -23.47 -5.69 -11.51
CA TYR A 260 -22.98 -6.26 -12.78
C TYR A 260 -22.88 -7.79 -12.77
N THR A 261 -22.71 -8.40 -11.60
CA THR A 261 -22.65 -9.87 -11.43
C THR A 261 -24.00 -10.56 -11.28
N THR A 262 -25.09 -9.80 -11.10
CA THR A 262 -26.44 -10.38 -10.97
C THR A 262 -26.83 -11.17 -12.22
N SER A 263 -27.73 -12.15 -12.06
CA SER A 263 -28.31 -12.88 -13.20
C SER A 263 -29.06 -11.97 -14.18
N GLU A 264 -29.62 -10.87 -13.68
CA GLU A 264 -30.37 -9.87 -14.42
C GLU A 264 -29.47 -9.02 -15.31
N ALA A 265 -28.27 -8.67 -14.83
CA ALA A 265 -27.30 -7.89 -15.60
C ALA A 265 -26.37 -8.79 -16.42
N GLY A 266 -25.70 -9.75 -15.77
CA GLY A 266 -24.76 -10.69 -16.38
C GLY A 266 -23.64 -10.00 -17.15
N LEU A 267 -23.21 -8.81 -16.71
CA LEU A 267 -22.25 -7.96 -17.42
C LEU A 267 -20.81 -8.37 -17.14
N ILE A 268 -20.55 -8.91 -15.94
CA ILE A 268 -19.24 -9.43 -15.54
C ILE A 268 -19.41 -10.76 -14.80
N GLU A 269 -18.32 -11.52 -14.74
CA GLU A 269 -18.18 -12.68 -13.88
C GLU A 269 -16.93 -12.53 -13.01
N LEU A 270 -17.06 -12.88 -11.72
CA LEU A 270 -15.94 -12.83 -10.77
C LEU A 270 -15.17 -14.14 -10.78
N SER A 271 -13.91 -14.14 -10.34
CA SER A 271 -13.14 -15.37 -10.12
C SER A 271 -13.69 -16.18 -8.94
N ASP A 272 -13.56 -17.51 -8.99
CA ASP A 272 -13.92 -18.40 -7.87
C ASP A 272 -13.14 -18.06 -6.59
N GLU A 273 -11.90 -17.57 -6.73
CA GLU A 273 -11.00 -17.23 -5.61
C GLU A 273 -11.54 -16.13 -4.68
N VAL A 274 -12.47 -15.31 -5.17
CA VAL A 274 -13.01 -14.14 -4.46
C VAL A 274 -14.52 -14.23 -4.24
N THR A 275 -15.10 -15.42 -4.44
CA THR A 275 -16.54 -15.67 -4.30
C THR A 275 -16.80 -16.92 -3.48
N SER A 276 -18.01 -17.04 -2.93
CA SER A 276 -18.49 -18.29 -2.34
C SER A 276 -19.64 -18.88 -3.15
N GLY A 277 -19.83 -20.19 -2.99
CA GLY A 277 -21.01 -20.91 -3.49
C GLY A 277 -22.09 -21.08 -2.43
N SER A 278 -23.25 -21.57 -2.85
CA SER A 278 -24.28 -22.08 -1.93
C SER A 278 -24.20 -23.60 -1.83
N SER A 279 -24.27 -24.15 -0.62
CA SER A 279 -24.38 -25.60 -0.41
C SER A 279 -25.67 -26.21 -0.96
N LEU A 280 -26.70 -25.39 -1.17
CA LEU A 280 -28.02 -25.82 -1.68
C LEU A 280 -28.20 -25.53 -3.18
N MET A 281 -27.55 -24.49 -3.71
CA MET A 281 -27.77 -23.99 -5.07
C MET A 281 -26.44 -23.89 -5.82
N PRO A 282 -26.05 -24.94 -6.58
CA PRO A 282 -24.73 -25.04 -7.20
C PRO A 282 -24.44 -23.97 -8.26
N GLN A 283 -25.48 -23.34 -8.83
CA GLN A 283 -25.35 -22.25 -9.79
C GLN A 283 -25.10 -20.87 -9.16
N LYS A 284 -25.26 -20.74 -7.83
CA LYS A 284 -25.22 -19.43 -7.16
C LYS A 284 -23.78 -19.08 -6.75
N LYS A 285 -23.25 -18.00 -7.33
CA LYS A 285 -21.95 -17.40 -7.00
C LYS A 285 -22.16 -16.07 -6.29
N ASN A 286 -21.77 -15.98 -5.02
CA ASN A 286 -22.00 -14.80 -4.19
C ASN A 286 -20.78 -13.85 -4.24
N PRO A 287 -20.98 -12.53 -4.45
CA PRO A 287 -19.90 -11.55 -4.48
C PRO A 287 -19.43 -11.14 -3.06
N ASP A 288 -19.16 -12.11 -2.19
CA ASP A 288 -18.89 -11.90 -0.76
C ASP A 288 -17.78 -10.88 -0.49
N ALA A 289 -16.70 -10.91 -1.27
CA ALA A 289 -15.60 -9.95 -1.16
C ALA A 289 -16.08 -8.50 -1.33
N LEU A 290 -16.97 -8.27 -2.30
CA LEU A 290 -17.54 -6.95 -2.58
C LEU A 290 -18.55 -6.54 -1.52
N GLU A 291 -19.39 -7.47 -1.06
CA GLU A 291 -20.32 -7.23 0.05
C GLU A 291 -19.59 -6.81 1.33
N LEU A 292 -18.47 -7.48 1.65
CA LEU A 292 -17.62 -7.13 2.79
C LEU A 292 -16.90 -5.80 2.59
N ILE A 293 -16.40 -5.49 1.39
CA ILE A 293 -15.82 -4.17 1.09
C ILE A 293 -16.85 -3.06 1.34
N ARG A 294 -18.07 -3.21 0.83
CA ARG A 294 -19.18 -2.26 1.04
C ARG A 294 -19.57 -2.17 2.51
N GLY A 295 -19.73 -3.30 3.20
CA GLY A 295 -20.11 -3.35 4.62
C GLY A 295 -19.08 -2.70 5.55
N LYS A 296 -17.78 -2.86 5.25
CA LYS A 296 -16.69 -2.25 6.04
C LYS A 296 -16.68 -0.71 5.97
N ALA A 297 -17.33 -0.08 4.99
CA ALA A 297 -17.48 1.38 4.97
C ALA A 297 -18.22 1.91 6.21
N GLY A 298 -19.24 1.18 6.71
CA GLY A 298 -19.95 1.56 7.93
C GLY A 298 -19.04 1.58 9.17
N ARG A 299 -18.12 0.62 9.28
CA ARG A 299 -17.12 0.56 10.36
C ARG A 299 -16.17 1.76 10.32
N GLN A 300 -15.67 2.10 9.13
CA GLN A 300 -14.77 3.24 8.93
C GLN A 300 -15.43 4.58 9.30
N ILE A 301 -16.69 4.77 8.90
CA ILE A 301 -17.47 5.95 9.27
C ILE A 301 -17.69 5.99 10.79
N GLY A 302 -18.00 4.85 11.40
CA GLY A 302 -18.18 4.72 12.86
C GLY A 302 -16.93 5.15 13.64
N ASN A 303 -15.75 4.71 13.22
CA ASN A 303 -14.48 5.08 13.86
C ASN A 303 -14.24 6.60 13.84
N LEU A 304 -14.53 7.26 12.71
CA LEU A 304 -14.44 8.72 12.60
C LEU A 304 -15.41 9.42 13.55
N VAL A 305 -16.68 8.98 13.58
CA VAL A 305 -17.71 9.58 14.44
C VAL A 305 -17.37 9.39 15.92
N ALA A 306 -16.87 8.22 16.30
CA ALA A 306 -16.43 7.95 17.66
C ALA A 306 -15.33 8.93 18.08
N MET A 307 -14.26 9.07 17.28
CA MET A 307 -13.15 9.94 17.62
C MET A 307 -13.54 11.43 17.71
N LEU A 308 -14.34 11.92 16.75
CA LEU A 308 -14.88 13.28 16.79
C LEU A 308 -15.72 13.54 18.04
N THR A 309 -16.48 12.54 18.48
CA THR A 309 -17.32 12.63 19.67
C THR A 309 -16.47 12.62 20.94
N THR A 310 -15.44 11.78 21.02
CA THR A 310 -14.50 11.69 22.15
C THR A 310 -13.80 13.03 22.40
N ILE A 311 -13.31 13.71 21.36
CA ILE A 311 -12.57 14.97 21.53
C ILE A 311 -13.47 16.19 21.76
N LYS A 312 -14.78 16.08 21.49
CA LYS A 312 -15.70 17.22 21.54
C LYS A 312 -15.82 17.74 22.98
N GLY A 313 -15.36 18.98 23.18
CA GLY A 313 -15.51 19.69 24.45
C GLY A 313 -14.55 19.22 25.55
N LEU A 314 -13.48 18.47 25.21
CA LEU A 314 -12.42 18.16 26.16
C LEU A 314 -11.67 19.44 26.57
N PRO A 315 -11.43 19.67 27.87
CA PRO A 315 -10.58 20.77 28.32
C PRO A 315 -9.11 20.50 27.98
N LEU A 316 -8.30 21.54 27.81
CA LEU A 316 -6.85 21.35 27.68
C LEU A 316 -6.21 20.90 29.02
N ALA A 317 -5.10 20.16 29.01
CA ALA A 317 -4.34 19.70 27.84
C ALA A 317 -4.55 18.19 27.56
N TYR A 318 -3.83 17.30 28.24
CA TYR A 318 -4.04 15.86 28.14
C TYR A 318 -5.13 15.40 29.12
N ASN A 319 -6.07 14.57 28.64
CA ASN A 319 -7.05 13.86 29.45
C ASN A 319 -7.01 12.37 29.08
N LYS A 320 -7.36 11.48 30.02
CA LYS A 320 -7.30 10.02 29.81
C LYS A 320 -8.21 9.56 28.67
N ASP A 321 -9.26 10.32 28.36
CA ASP A 321 -10.12 10.14 27.17
C ASP A 321 -9.31 9.99 25.87
N LEU A 322 -8.15 10.65 25.78
CA LEU A 322 -7.25 10.54 24.61
C LEU A 322 -6.54 9.18 24.51
N GLN A 323 -6.82 8.20 25.37
CA GLN A 323 -6.41 6.80 25.19
C GLN A 323 -7.24 6.10 24.11
N GLU A 324 -8.48 6.56 23.88
CA GLU A 324 -9.43 6.07 22.86
C GLU A 324 -9.06 6.46 21.41
N ASP A 325 -7.91 7.10 21.21
CA ASP A 325 -7.40 7.52 19.91
C ASP A 325 -6.84 6.35 19.06
N LYS A 326 -6.42 5.27 19.71
CA LYS A 326 -5.64 4.17 19.11
C LYS A 326 -6.52 3.13 18.45
N GLU A 327 -7.47 2.54 19.18
CA GLU A 327 -8.27 1.42 18.67
C GLU A 327 -9.05 1.78 17.39
N PRO A 328 -9.78 2.92 17.31
CA PRO A 328 -10.47 3.30 16.08
C PRO A 328 -9.52 3.53 14.90
N LEU A 329 -8.32 4.08 15.18
CA LEU A 329 -7.30 4.35 14.16
C LEU A 329 -6.67 3.06 13.63
N PHE A 330 -6.26 2.16 14.52
CA PHE A 330 -5.66 0.88 14.16
C PHE A 330 -6.66 0.04 13.36
N ASP A 331 -7.90 -0.05 13.85
CA ASP A 331 -8.99 -0.72 13.18
C ASP A 331 -9.27 -0.17 11.78
N ALA A 332 -9.32 1.15 11.64
CA ALA A 332 -9.54 1.81 10.36
C ALA A 332 -8.42 1.48 9.36
N MET A 333 -7.16 1.57 9.78
CA MET A 333 -6.00 1.30 8.94
C MET A 333 -5.95 -0.16 8.48
N ASP A 334 -6.25 -1.11 9.36
CA ASP A 334 -6.23 -2.55 9.04
C ASP A 334 -7.37 -2.93 8.10
N HIS A 335 -8.58 -2.46 8.39
CA HIS A 335 -9.74 -2.78 7.55
C HIS A 335 -9.69 -2.12 6.19
N LEU A 336 -9.13 -0.91 6.07
CA LEU A 336 -8.91 -0.31 4.77
C LEU A 336 -7.85 -1.09 3.97
N SER A 337 -6.77 -1.56 4.62
CA SER A 337 -5.73 -2.36 3.96
C SER A 337 -6.29 -3.61 3.33
N ILE A 338 -7.05 -4.40 4.08
CA ILE A 338 -7.60 -5.65 3.56
C ILE A 338 -8.62 -5.39 2.44
N SER A 339 -9.43 -4.31 2.54
CA SER A 339 -10.37 -3.93 1.48
C SER A 339 -9.67 -3.53 0.19
N LEU A 340 -8.62 -2.71 0.25
CA LEU A 340 -7.83 -2.31 -0.93
C LEU A 340 -7.12 -3.50 -1.57
N ARG A 341 -6.51 -4.37 -0.77
CA ARG A 341 -5.83 -5.58 -1.25
C ARG A 341 -6.81 -6.59 -1.86
N MET A 342 -8.00 -6.73 -1.28
CA MET A 342 -9.04 -7.60 -1.82
C MET A 342 -9.61 -7.05 -3.13
N LEU A 343 -9.79 -5.72 -3.24
CA LEU A 343 -10.23 -5.10 -4.48
C LEU A 343 -9.31 -5.44 -5.66
N VAL A 344 -7.99 -5.42 -5.45
CA VAL A 344 -7.01 -5.82 -6.48
C VAL A 344 -7.31 -7.24 -6.98
N ARG A 345 -7.53 -8.20 -6.07
CA ARG A 345 -7.84 -9.59 -6.44
C ARG A 345 -9.16 -9.71 -7.22
N VAL A 346 -10.18 -8.97 -6.79
CA VAL A 346 -11.46 -8.95 -7.49
C VAL A 346 -11.32 -8.42 -8.92
N VAL A 347 -10.62 -7.29 -9.09
CA VAL A 347 -10.45 -6.64 -10.39
C VAL A 347 -9.53 -7.45 -11.32
N GLU A 348 -8.47 -8.07 -10.81
CA GLU A 348 -7.57 -8.92 -11.61
C GLU A 348 -8.28 -10.17 -12.13
N GLY A 349 -9.10 -10.80 -11.30
CA GLY A 349 -9.78 -12.05 -11.63
C GLY A 349 -11.10 -11.91 -12.40
N MET A 350 -11.66 -10.71 -12.53
CA MET A 350 -12.97 -10.54 -13.20
C MET A 350 -12.87 -10.56 -14.72
N THR A 351 -13.89 -11.13 -15.36
CA THR A 351 -14.09 -11.17 -16.81
C THR A 351 -15.33 -10.36 -17.19
N VAL A 352 -15.26 -9.69 -18.35
CA VAL A 352 -16.41 -8.94 -18.89
C VAL A 352 -17.11 -9.81 -19.93
N ASN A 353 -18.43 -9.87 -19.89
CA ASN A 353 -19.21 -10.55 -20.92
C ASN A 353 -19.48 -9.56 -22.07
N HIS A 354 -18.62 -9.57 -23.11
CA HIS A 354 -18.67 -8.61 -24.22
C HIS A 354 -20.01 -8.61 -24.95
N GLU A 355 -20.60 -9.78 -25.17
CA GLU A 355 -21.90 -9.90 -25.86
C GLU A 355 -23.03 -9.28 -25.04
N ARG A 356 -23.10 -9.58 -23.74
CA ARG A 356 -24.10 -9.01 -22.84
C ARG A 356 -23.89 -7.52 -22.64
N ALA A 357 -22.65 -7.07 -22.49
CA ALA A 357 -22.30 -5.67 -22.37
C ALA A 357 -22.73 -4.86 -23.61
N LEU A 358 -22.43 -5.36 -24.81
CA LEU A 358 -22.86 -4.72 -26.06
C LEU A 358 -24.39 -4.70 -26.19
N ALA A 359 -25.05 -5.83 -25.93
CA ALA A 359 -26.51 -5.92 -25.99
C ALA A 359 -27.19 -4.98 -24.99
N ALA A 360 -26.64 -4.84 -23.77
CA ALA A 360 -27.15 -3.93 -22.76
C ALA A 360 -26.88 -2.46 -23.10
N ALA A 361 -25.75 -2.15 -23.75
CA ALA A 361 -25.44 -0.80 -24.22
C ALA A 361 -26.38 -0.34 -25.34
N ILE A 362 -26.79 -1.25 -26.24
CA ILE A 362 -27.78 -0.98 -27.30
C ILE A 362 -29.20 -0.90 -26.74
N GLY A 363 -29.55 -1.79 -25.80
CA GLY A 363 -30.93 -1.99 -25.39
C GLY A 363 -31.53 -0.84 -24.57
N GLY A 364 -32.86 -0.73 -24.59
CA GLY A 364 -33.59 0.26 -23.79
C GLY A 364 -33.73 1.64 -24.44
N TYR A 365 -33.56 1.74 -25.76
CA TYR A 365 -33.64 2.99 -26.51
C TYR A 365 -32.59 4.02 -26.07
N SER A 366 -31.43 3.57 -25.57
CA SER A 366 -30.29 4.40 -25.17
C SER A 366 -29.80 5.30 -26.31
N ASN A 367 -29.95 4.82 -27.56
CA ASN A 367 -29.63 5.53 -28.79
C ASN A 367 -30.66 6.61 -29.21
N ALA A 368 -31.70 6.86 -28.39
CA ALA A 368 -32.66 7.93 -28.64
C ALA A 368 -32.01 9.33 -28.61
N THR A 369 -30.99 9.51 -27.77
CA THR A 369 -30.28 10.80 -27.71
C THR A 369 -29.54 11.06 -29.03
N GLU A 370 -28.95 10.03 -29.63
CA GLU A 370 -28.26 10.09 -30.91
C GLU A 370 -29.19 10.50 -32.04
N LEU A 371 -30.45 10.03 -32.00
CA LEU A 371 -31.47 10.44 -32.96
C LEU A 371 -31.86 11.91 -32.78
N ALA A 372 -31.95 12.38 -31.54
CA ALA A 372 -32.22 13.78 -31.24
C ALA A 372 -31.06 14.67 -31.73
N ASP A 373 -29.82 14.28 -31.42
CA ASP A 373 -28.61 14.99 -31.88
C ASP A 373 -28.46 14.96 -33.41
N TYR A 374 -28.86 13.86 -34.05
CA TYR A 374 -28.92 13.77 -35.52
C TYR A 374 -29.88 14.83 -36.09
N LEU A 375 -31.09 14.95 -35.54
CA LEU A 375 -32.06 15.96 -35.95
C LEU A 375 -31.56 17.39 -35.69
N VAL A 376 -30.90 17.61 -34.55
CA VAL A 376 -30.24 18.90 -34.24
C VAL A 376 -29.15 19.22 -35.26
N GLY A 377 -28.34 18.22 -35.63
CA GLY A 377 -27.35 18.36 -36.70
C GLY A 377 -27.95 18.68 -38.07
N LYS A 378 -29.24 18.37 -38.29
CA LYS A 378 -30.02 18.75 -39.49
C LYS A 378 -30.74 20.10 -39.34
N GLY A 379 -30.48 20.85 -38.28
CA GLY A 379 -31.03 22.18 -38.03
C GLY A 379 -32.35 22.21 -37.27
N VAL A 380 -32.84 21.08 -36.75
CA VAL A 380 -34.05 21.04 -35.93
C VAL A 380 -33.73 21.53 -34.51
N PRO A 381 -34.47 22.49 -33.92
CA PRO A 381 -34.26 22.90 -32.55
C PRO A 381 -34.36 21.72 -31.56
N PHE A 382 -33.51 21.66 -30.55
CA PHE A 382 -33.39 20.50 -29.65
C PHE A 382 -34.72 20.08 -29.01
N ARG A 383 -35.57 21.02 -28.59
CA ARG A 383 -36.88 20.67 -28.00
C ARG A 383 -37.82 19.99 -28.99
N ASP A 384 -37.80 20.42 -30.25
CA ASP A 384 -38.62 19.83 -31.31
C ASP A 384 -38.08 18.46 -31.72
N ALA A 385 -36.74 18.34 -31.81
CA ALA A 385 -36.05 17.07 -32.03
C ALA A 385 -36.40 16.06 -30.92
N HIS A 386 -36.26 16.46 -29.65
CA HIS A 386 -36.61 15.62 -28.50
C HIS A 386 -38.09 15.18 -28.52
N HIS A 387 -39.03 16.09 -28.83
CA HIS A 387 -40.44 15.73 -28.98
C HIS A 387 -40.69 14.75 -30.13
N ALA A 388 -40.01 14.92 -31.26
CA ALA A 388 -40.10 14.01 -32.40
C ALA A 388 -39.56 12.62 -32.05
N VAL A 389 -38.38 12.55 -31.43
CA VAL A 389 -37.79 11.29 -30.95
C VAL A 389 -38.68 10.60 -29.92
N GLY A 390 -39.28 11.35 -28.98
CA GLY A 390 -40.22 10.78 -28.02
C GLY A 390 -41.42 10.07 -28.68
N ARG A 391 -41.91 10.60 -29.80
CA ARG A 391 -42.96 9.91 -30.60
C ARG A 391 -42.42 8.65 -31.27
N ILE A 392 -41.23 8.70 -31.86
CA ILE A 392 -40.59 7.56 -32.52
C ILE A 392 -40.32 6.43 -31.52
N VAL A 393 -39.75 6.75 -30.34
CA VAL A 393 -39.51 5.78 -29.26
C VAL A 393 -40.82 5.13 -28.80
N ARG A 394 -41.87 5.93 -28.58
CA ARG A 394 -43.19 5.40 -28.21
C ARG A 394 -43.74 4.44 -29.26
N ASP A 395 -43.60 4.76 -30.53
CA ASP A 395 -44.10 3.92 -31.62
C ASP A 395 -43.26 2.65 -31.77
N ALA A 396 -41.93 2.75 -31.59
CA ALA A 396 -41.02 1.60 -31.56
C ALA A 396 -41.31 0.64 -30.38
N ILE A 397 -41.65 1.17 -29.20
CA ILE A 397 -42.11 0.39 -28.04
C ILE A 397 -43.39 -0.38 -28.36
N LYS A 398 -44.37 0.26 -29.01
CA LYS A 398 -45.62 -0.41 -29.41
C LYS A 398 -45.39 -1.55 -30.40
N GLU A 399 -44.39 -1.41 -31.27
CA GLU A 399 -44.00 -2.43 -32.25
C GLU A 399 -42.99 -3.45 -31.71
N SER A 400 -42.51 -3.29 -30.47
CA SER A 400 -41.44 -4.10 -29.87
C SER A 400 -40.17 -4.15 -30.72
N LYS A 401 -39.79 -3.02 -31.34
CA LYS A 401 -38.59 -2.88 -32.18
C LYS A 401 -37.58 -1.92 -31.57
N PRO A 402 -36.26 -2.16 -31.72
CA PRO A 402 -35.25 -1.15 -31.45
C PRO A 402 -35.35 0.01 -32.46
N LEU A 403 -34.74 1.17 -32.17
CA LEU A 403 -34.82 2.34 -33.07
C LEU A 403 -34.23 2.05 -34.45
N GLU A 404 -33.13 1.33 -34.51
CA GLU A 404 -32.48 0.88 -35.75
C GLU A 404 -33.32 -0.14 -36.54
N GLY A 405 -34.35 -0.73 -35.91
CA GLY A 405 -35.32 -1.61 -36.57
C GLY A 405 -36.54 -0.89 -37.15
N MET A 406 -36.70 0.42 -36.90
CA MET A 406 -37.76 1.24 -37.49
C MET A 406 -37.36 1.67 -38.91
N THR A 407 -38.29 1.65 -39.86
CA THR A 407 -38.01 2.12 -41.24
C THR A 407 -37.98 3.66 -41.30
N VAL A 408 -37.25 4.22 -42.27
CA VAL A 408 -37.21 5.67 -42.49
C VAL A 408 -38.62 6.22 -42.74
N GLU A 409 -39.48 5.50 -43.47
CA GLU A 409 -40.87 5.89 -43.73
C GLU A 409 -41.69 5.98 -42.44
N GLN A 410 -41.42 5.12 -41.46
CA GLN A 410 -42.04 5.21 -40.14
C GLN A 410 -41.55 6.45 -39.38
N MET A 411 -40.23 6.68 -39.38
CA MET A 411 -39.63 7.82 -38.67
C MET A 411 -40.02 9.18 -39.27
N LEU A 412 -40.17 9.26 -40.59
CA LEU A 412 -40.58 10.47 -41.34
C LEU A 412 -41.93 11.02 -40.88
N LYS A 413 -42.81 10.17 -40.33
CA LYS A 413 -44.10 10.60 -39.75
C LYS A 413 -43.92 11.55 -38.56
N SER A 414 -42.78 11.47 -37.88
CA SER A 414 -42.47 12.30 -36.71
C SER A 414 -41.57 13.49 -37.02
N SER A 415 -40.72 13.42 -38.05
CA SER A 415 -39.86 14.51 -38.51
C SER A 415 -39.46 14.34 -39.98
N PRO A 416 -39.67 15.35 -40.85
CA PRO A 416 -39.32 15.27 -42.28
C PRO A 416 -37.80 15.34 -42.54
N ASN A 417 -37.00 15.70 -41.54
CA ASN A 417 -35.54 15.85 -41.67
C ASN A 417 -34.76 14.53 -41.54
N ILE A 418 -35.45 13.38 -41.46
CA ILE A 418 -34.85 12.05 -41.31
C ILE A 418 -34.59 11.43 -42.69
N GLY A 419 -33.36 10.98 -42.91
CA GLY A 419 -32.94 10.25 -44.11
C GLY A 419 -32.33 8.88 -43.80
N GLN A 420 -31.89 8.17 -44.84
CA GLN A 420 -31.23 6.86 -44.71
C GLN A 420 -29.93 6.91 -43.89
N ASP A 421 -29.29 8.07 -43.78
CA ASP A 421 -28.10 8.32 -42.97
C ASP A 421 -28.36 8.24 -41.45
N VAL A 422 -29.63 8.19 -41.02
CA VAL A 422 -30.00 8.07 -39.60
C VAL A 422 -29.43 6.81 -38.95
N TYR A 423 -29.40 5.68 -39.67
CA TYR A 423 -28.94 4.40 -39.12
C TYR A 423 -27.46 4.45 -38.70
N ALA A 424 -26.63 5.21 -39.42
CA ALA A 424 -25.22 5.40 -39.04
C ALA A 424 -25.09 6.15 -37.69
N SER A 425 -26.04 7.05 -37.39
CA SER A 425 -26.07 7.78 -36.11
C SER A 425 -26.57 6.93 -34.94
N LEU A 426 -27.37 5.90 -35.19
CA LEU A 426 -27.98 5.04 -34.16
C LEU A 426 -27.05 3.92 -33.65
N THR A 427 -25.87 3.76 -34.25
CA THR A 427 -24.89 2.74 -33.84
C THR A 427 -24.21 3.10 -32.52
N VAL A 428 -23.82 2.09 -31.75
CA VAL A 428 -23.05 2.27 -30.50
C VAL A 428 -21.71 2.95 -30.77
N ASP A 429 -21.02 2.59 -31.84
CA ASP A 429 -19.74 3.21 -32.21
C ASP A 429 -19.91 4.71 -32.48
N SER A 430 -20.97 5.12 -33.18
CA SER A 430 -21.30 6.54 -33.37
C SER A 430 -21.62 7.24 -32.06
N ALA A 431 -22.40 6.59 -31.18
CA ALA A 431 -22.71 7.12 -29.85
C ALA A 431 -21.43 7.39 -29.04
N LEU A 432 -20.51 6.42 -28.98
CA LEU A 432 -19.24 6.56 -28.27
C LEU A 432 -18.37 7.67 -28.88
N ARG A 433 -18.16 7.64 -30.20
CA ARG A 433 -17.28 8.61 -30.90
C ARG A 433 -17.75 10.05 -30.80
N LYS A 434 -19.06 10.30 -30.71
CA LYS A 434 -19.61 11.66 -30.57
C LYS A 434 -19.23 12.34 -29.25
N ARG A 435 -18.90 11.58 -28.19
CA ARG A 435 -18.49 12.13 -26.88
C ARG A 435 -17.00 12.45 -26.85
N ASP A 436 -16.51 13.09 -27.91
CA ASP A 436 -15.11 13.44 -28.12
C ASP A 436 -14.76 14.81 -27.51
N VAL A 437 -14.97 14.91 -26.20
CA VAL A 437 -14.57 16.08 -25.39
C VAL A 437 -13.66 15.63 -24.26
N ALA A 438 -12.95 16.56 -23.63
CA ALA A 438 -12.14 16.25 -22.45
C ALA A 438 -12.99 15.56 -21.37
N GLY A 439 -12.53 14.40 -20.89
CA GLY A 439 -13.30 13.58 -19.94
C GLY A 439 -14.48 12.82 -20.56
N GLY A 440 -14.64 12.83 -21.88
CA GLY A 440 -15.65 12.06 -22.59
C GLY A 440 -15.28 10.59 -22.79
N THR A 441 -16.25 9.78 -23.20
CA THR A 441 -16.11 8.32 -23.37
C THR A 441 -15.62 7.91 -24.77
N ALA A 442 -15.35 8.86 -25.67
CA ALA A 442 -14.85 8.53 -27.00
C ALA A 442 -13.54 7.72 -26.93
N PRO A 443 -13.31 6.74 -27.83
CA PRO A 443 -12.15 5.85 -27.75
C PRO A 443 -10.79 6.57 -27.72
N ASN A 444 -10.64 7.64 -28.50
CA ASN A 444 -9.44 8.48 -28.51
C ASN A 444 -9.23 9.20 -27.15
N ARG A 445 -10.30 9.69 -26.51
CA ARG A 445 -10.23 10.35 -25.20
C ARG A 445 -9.89 9.41 -24.07
N VAL A 446 -10.49 8.22 -24.07
CA VAL A 446 -10.18 7.18 -23.09
C VAL A 446 -8.72 6.71 -23.25
N ALA A 447 -8.25 6.51 -24.48
CA ALA A 447 -6.86 6.16 -24.75
C ALA A 447 -5.87 7.25 -24.29
N GLU A 448 -6.21 8.54 -24.51
CA GLU A 448 -5.42 9.68 -24.03
C GLU A 448 -5.28 9.67 -22.50
N ILE A 449 -6.40 9.48 -21.78
CA ILE A 449 -6.40 9.42 -20.31
C ILE A 449 -5.59 8.22 -19.80
N LEU A 450 -5.79 7.03 -20.39
CA LEU A 450 -5.05 5.81 -20.01
C LEU A 450 -3.54 5.99 -20.22
N GLY A 451 -3.14 6.50 -21.38
CA GLY A 451 -1.73 6.79 -21.68
C GLY A 451 -1.12 7.78 -20.70
N GLY A 452 -1.82 8.89 -20.42
CA GLY A 452 -1.37 9.89 -19.44
C GLY A 452 -1.25 9.34 -18.02
N ARG A 453 -2.20 8.51 -17.58
CA ARG A 453 -2.20 7.88 -16.24
C ARG A 453 -1.07 6.85 -16.12
N ARG A 454 -0.85 6.03 -17.16
CA ARG A 454 0.26 5.07 -17.22
C ARG A 454 1.62 5.75 -17.19
N ALA A 455 1.79 6.83 -17.96
CA ALA A 455 3.01 7.62 -17.94
C ALA A 455 3.28 8.24 -16.56
N ARG A 456 2.26 8.80 -15.90
CA ARG A 456 2.39 9.33 -14.53
C ARG A 456 2.73 8.25 -13.51
N MET A 457 2.11 7.07 -13.58
CA MET A 457 2.47 5.96 -12.67
C MET A 457 3.88 5.43 -12.95
N GLY A 458 4.29 5.35 -14.22
CA GLY A 458 5.67 5.04 -14.61
C GLY A 458 6.63 6.05 -14.00
N MET A 459 6.36 7.34 -14.19
CA MET A 459 7.17 8.43 -13.63
C MET A 459 7.15 8.45 -12.10
N ARG A 460 6.03 8.17 -11.43
CA ARG A 460 5.92 8.06 -9.96
C ARG A 460 6.65 6.84 -9.40
N ARG A 461 6.67 5.71 -10.14
CA ARG A 461 7.52 4.54 -9.84
C ARG A 461 9.02 4.85 -10.01
N LEU A 462 9.36 5.84 -10.84
CA LEU A 462 10.72 6.38 -11.00
C LEU A 462 11.04 7.53 -10.01
N THR A 463 10.02 8.20 -9.46
CA THR A 463 10.11 9.43 -8.60
C THR A 463 9.50 9.29 -7.20
N THR A 464 9.43 8.09 -6.63
CA THR A 464 9.35 7.92 -5.16
C THR A 464 10.41 8.81 -4.48
N PRO A 465 10.13 9.39 -3.30
CA PRO A 465 10.76 10.62 -2.82
C PRO A 465 12.29 10.59 -3.00
N ALA A 466 12.82 11.70 -3.51
CA ALA A 466 14.23 11.93 -3.74
C ALA A 466 15.05 11.39 -2.55
N GLY A 467 15.82 10.32 -2.81
CA GLY A 467 16.66 9.62 -1.83
C GLY A 467 16.30 8.15 -1.54
N GLY A 468 15.10 7.68 -1.87
CA GLY A 468 14.63 6.33 -1.54
C GLY A 468 15.08 5.23 -2.53
N VAL A 469 15.93 4.30 -2.08
CA VAL A 469 16.29 3.08 -2.85
C VAL A 469 15.18 2.04 -2.71
N ARG A 470 14.62 1.59 -3.84
CA ARG A 470 13.63 0.50 -3.91
C ARG A 470 14.29 -0.79 -4.38
N VAL A 471 14.16 -1.86 -3.61
CA VAL A 471 14.61 -3.20 -4.01
C VAL A 471 13.42 -4.03 -4.49
N ARG A 472 13.56 -4.70 -5.64
CA ARG A 472 12.52 -5.54 -6.23
C ARG A 472 13.13 -6.63 -7.12
N ARG A 473 12.31 -7.60 -7.51
CA ARG A 473 12.59 -8.53 -8.61
C ARG A 473 12.87 -7.77 -9.91
N ALA A 474 13.83 -8.25 -10.69
CA ALA A 474 14.20 -7.68 -11.98
C ALA A 474 13.09 -7.86 -13.03
N ARG A 475 13.07 -6.95 -14.01
CA ARG A 475 12.25 -6.97 -15.21
C ARG A 475 13.17 -6.93 -16.43
N VAL A 476 12.64 -7.24 -17.61
CA VAL A 476 13.41 -7.21 -18.87
C VAL A 476 14.04 -5.82 -19.10
N ASP A 477 13.32 -4.74 -18.76
CA ASP A 477 13.82 -3.37 -18.91
C ASP A 477 15.00 -3.02 -17.98
N ASP A 478 15.32 -3.86 -16.99
CA ASP A 478 16.48 -3.68 -16.10
C ASP A 478 17.77 -4.29 -16.68
N LEU A 479 17.68 -5.05 -17.78
CA LEU A 479 18.78 -5.85 -18.34
C LEU A 479 20.05 -5.04 -18.54
N ASP A 480 19.95 -3.86 -19.15
CA ASP A 480 21.11 -3.01 -19.43
C ASP A 480 21.82 -2.57 -18.14
N GLY A 481 21.06 -2.24 -17.10
CA GLY A 481 21.62 -1.84 -15.81
C GLY A 481 22.25 -3.01 -15.04
N ILE A 482 21.68 -4.20 -15.16
CA ILE A 482 22.24 -5.42 -14.58
C ILE A 482 23.55 -5.80 -15.29
N VAL A 483 23.56 -5.80 -16.63
CA VAL A 483 24.74 -6.10 -17.44
C VAL A 483 25.89 -5.16 -17.07
N ALA A 484 25.63 -3.85 -17.01
CA ALA A 484 26.65 -2.87 -16.64
C ALA A 484 27.27 -3.12 -15.26
N LEU A 485 26.46 -3.47 -14.26
CA LEU A 485 26.96 -3.77 -12.90
C LEU A 485 27.72 -5.09 -12.85
N VAL A 486 27.23 -6.13 -13.52
CA VAL A 486 27.90 -7.45 -13.56
C VAL A 486 29.23 -7.34 -14.27
N GLU A 487 29.31 -6.63 -15.40
CA GLU A 487 30.56 -6.38 -16.14
C GLU A 487 31.56 -5.59 -15.30
N HIS A 488 31.12 -4.52 -14.62
CA HIS A 488 31.99 -3.73 -13.76
C HIS A 488 32.61 -4.58 -12.64
N TRP A 489 31.79 -5.29 -11.87
CA TRP A 489 32.29 -6.12 -10.77
C TRP A 489 33.05 -7.36 -11.23
N ALA A 490 32.82 -7.83 -12.46
CA ALA A 490 33.66 -8.86 -13.08
C ALA A 490 35.05 -8.31 -13.47
N ALA A 491 35.13 -7.07 -13.95
CA ALA A 491 36.40 -6.41 -14.25
C ALA A 491 37.25 -6.15 -12.99
N GLU A 492 36.59 -5.77 -11.88
CA GLU A 492 37.24 -5.65 -10.55
C GLU A 492 37.58 -7.02 -9.93
N GLY A 493 37.18 -8.11 -10.58
CA GLY A 493 37.48 -9.48 -10.14
C GLY A 493 36.61 -10.00 -9.01
N GLU A 494 35.61 -9.24 -8.56
CA GLU A 494 34.67 -9.59 -7.48
C GLU A 494 33.56 -10.55 -7.92
N ASN A 495 33.10 -10.44 -9.18
CA ASN A 495 32.10 -11.33 -9.77
C ASN A 495 32.71 -12.15 -10.92
N LEU A 496 32.05 -13.27 -11.28
CA LEU A 496 32.36 -13.99 -12.52
C LEU A 496 31.68 -13.29 -13.71
N PRO A 497 32.35 -13.21 -14.88
CA PRO A 497 31.74 -12.63 -16.08
C PRO A 497 30.54 -13.48 -16.54
N ARG A 498 29.50 -12.80 -17.04
CA ARG A 498 28.30 -13.42 -17.62
C ARG A 498 27.93 -12.69 -18.90
N SER A 499 27.50 -13.43 -19.91
CA SER A 499 27.01 -12.82 -21.14
C SER A 499 25.66 -12.13 -20.91
N ARG A 500 25.31 -11.21 -21.80
CA ARG A 500 23.99 -10.55 -21.80
C ARG A 500 22.88 -11.59 -21.98
N GLU A 501 23.09 -12.57 -22.85
CA GLU A 501 22.16 -13.66 -23.12
C GLU A 501 21.91 -14.49 -21.86
N ASP A 502 22.96 -14.86 -21.11
CA ASP A 502 22.81 -15.62 -19.85
C ASP A 502 22.02 -14.83 -18.79
N ILE A 503 22.23 -13.52 -18.72
CA ILE A 503 21.50 -12.64 -17.79
C ILE A 503 20.03 -12.54 -18.20
N LEU A 504 19.74 -12.43 -19.50
CA LEU A 504 18.37 -12.38 -20.02
C LEU A 504 17.62 -13.69 -19.77
N GLU A 505 18.25 -14.85 -20.03
CA GLU A 505 17.64 -16.16 -19.77
C GLU A 505 17.33 -16.36 -18.28
N CYS A 506 18.18 -15.81 -17.41
CA CYS A 506 18.03 -15.90 -15.96
C CYS A 506 17.38 -14.65 -15.34
N ILE A 507 16.73 -13.76 -16.10
CA ILE A 507 16.26 -12.46 -15.58
C ILE A 507 15.28 -12.62 -14.40
N ASN A 508 14.52 -13.71 -14.40
CA ASN A 508 13.61 -14.09 -13.32
C ASN A 508 14.32 -14.62 -12.06
N GLU A 509 15.64 -14.62 -12.03
CA GLU A 509 16.45 -14.93 -10.86
C GLU A 509 17.11 -13.69 -10.29
N PHE A 510 17.02 -12.55 -10.99
CA PHE A 510 17.65 -11.32 -10.55
C PHE A 510 16.75 -10.49 -9.62
N GLY A 511 17.39 -9.86 -8.65
CA GLY A 511 16.88 -8.73 -7.88
C GLY A 511 17.66 -7.47 -8.25
N VAL A 512 16.98 -6.32 -8.22
CA VAL A 512 17.58 -5.01 -8.48
C VAL A 512 17.20 -3.99 -7.42
N ALA A 513 18.17 -3.16 -7.05
CA ALA A 513 17.95 -1.90 -6.35
C ALA A 513 17.86 -0.78 -7.38
N VAL A 514 16.77 -0.02 -7.33
CA VAL A 514 16.51 1.10 -8.23
C VAL A 514 16.48 2.40 -7.42
N ARG A 515 17.24 3.39 -7.87
CA ARG A 515 17.26 4.77 -7.35
C ARG A 515 17.16 5.70 -8.54
N ASP A 516 16.22 6.65 -8.49
CA ASP A 516 15.96 7.62 -9.56
C ASP A 516 15.78 6.96 -10.95
N GLY A 517 15.12 5.80 -10.96
CA GLY A 517 14.88 5.02 -12.17
C GLY A 517 16.08 4.26 -12.75
N LYS A 518 17.25 4.33 -12.11
CA LYS A 518 18.45 3.60 -12.52
C LYS A 518 18.71 2.40 -11.63
N VAL A 519 19.16 1.30 -12.22
CA VAL A 519 19.66 0.15 -11.48
C VAL A 519 20.97 0.55 -10.80
N VAL A 520 20.95 0.63 -9.48
CA VAL A 520 22.09 0.98 -8.62
C VAL A 520 22.58 -0.22 -7.79
N GLY A 521 21.93 -1.37 -7.91
CA GLY A 521 22.41 -2.64 -7.38
C GLY A 521 21.72 -3.82 -8.05
N CYS A 522 22.42 -4.94 -8.14
CA CYS A 522 21.92 -6.19 -8.71
C CYS A 522 22.40 -7.39 -7.89
N GLY A 523 21.72 -8.52 -8.07
CA GLY A 523 22.14 -9.84 -7.60
C GLY A 523 21.21 -10.89 -8.20
N ALA A 524 21.56 -12.16 -8.11
CA ALA A 524 20.71 -13.25 -8.54
C ALA A 524 20.62 -14.34 -7.47
N LEU A 525 19.43 -14.91 -7.30
CA LEU A 525 19.19 -16.04 -6.42
C LEU A 525 19.09 -17.32 -7.25
N TRP A 526 20.09 -18.18 -7.15
CA TRP A 526 20.15 -19.46 -7.85
C TRP A 526 19.79 -20.61 -6.91
N VAL A 527 18.79 -21.40 -7.28
CA VAL A 527 18.34 -22.53 -6.46
C VAL A 527 19.01 -23.81 -6.95
N TYR A 528 19.81 -24.46 -6.10
CA TYR A 528 20.46 -25.74 -6.45
C TYR A 528 19.57 -26.94 -6.16
N THR A 529 18.89 -26.90 -5.02
CA THR A 529 17.99 -27.91 -4.48
C THR A 529 16.90 -27.22 -3.66
N PRO A 530 15.81 -27.91 -3.29
CA PRO A 530 14.83 -27.36 -2.35
C PRO A 530 15.42 -26.97 -0.98
N GLN A 531 16.65 -27.41 -0.67
CA GLN A 531 17.33 -27.17 0.59
C GLN A 531 18.42 -26.09 0.52
N LEU A 532 18.83 -25.66 -0.67
CA LEU A 532 20.02 -24.80 -0.84
C LEU A 532 19.90 -23.84 -2.04
N ALA A 533 20.12 -22.55 -1.77
CA ALA A 533 20.26 -21.51 -2.78
C ALA A 533 21.58 -20.73 -2.64
N GLU A 534 22.00 -20.06 -3.70
CA GLU A 534 23.17 -19.17 -3.75
C GLU A 534 22.74 -17.77 -4.18
N ILE A 535 23.24 -16.75 -3.47
CA ILE A 535 23.18 -15.37 -3.96
C ILE A 535 24.46 -15.11 -4.76
N ARG A 536 24.31 -14.92 -6.07
CA ARG A 536 25.40 -14.73 -7.04
C ARG A 536 25.29 -13.37 -7.72
N SER A 537 26.37 -12.92 -8.35
CA SER A 537 26.41 -11.66 -9.13
C SER A 537 25.95 -10.43 -8.33
N LEU A 538 26.18 -10.45 -7.00
CA LEU A 538 25.79 -9.35 -6.13
C LEU A 538 26.73 -8.17 -6.39
N GLY A 539 26.15 -7.00 -6.64
CA GLY A 539 26.92 -5.80 -6.95
C GLY A 539 26.11 -4.54 -6.70
N VAL A 540 26.79 -3.47 -6.28
CA VAL A 540 26.21 -2.13 -6.10
C VAL A 540 26.97 -1.17 -6.99
N SER A 541 26.31 -0.15 -7.54
CA SER A 541 27.00 0.90 -8.29
C SER A 541 28.07 1.57 -7.41
N PRO A 542 29.29 1.83 -7.91
CA PRO A 542 30.37 2.46 -7.12
C PRO A 542 29.95 3.76 -6.44
N ASP A 543 29.19 4.59 -7.13
CA ASP A 543 28.67 5.89 -6.65
C ASP A 543 27.61 5.73 -5.53
N SER A 544 27.15 4.50 -5.29
CA SER A 544 26.13 4.17 -4.30
C SER A 544 26.63 3.30 -3.15
N ILE A 545 27.93 2.99 -3.10
CA ILE A 545 28.55 2.29 -1.97
C ILE A 545 28.44 3.17 -0.72
N GLY A 546 28.24 2.56 0.46
CA GLY A 546 28.09 3.27 1.73
C GLY A 546 26.69 3.86 2.00
N HIS A 547 25.76 3.77 1.05
CA HIS A 547 24.41 4.33 1.17
C HIS A 547 23.33 3.29 1.56
N GLY A 548 23.72 2.18 2.19
CA GLY A 548 22.79 1.13 2.64
C GLY A 548 22.17 0.25 1.55
N ILE A 549 22.56 0.41 0.27
CA ILE A 549 21.97 -0.37 -0.85
C ILE A 549 22.28 -1.86 -0.71
N GLY A 550 23.55 -2.21 -0.43
CA GLY A 550 23.94 -3.59 -0.26
C GLY A 550 23.18 -4.28 0.87
N GLN A 551 22.85 -3.55 1.95
CA GLN A 551 22.07 -4.09 3.06
C GLN A 551 20.65 -4.45 2.61
N LYS A 552 19.97 -3.52 1.94
CA LYS A 552 18.62 -3.76 1.41
C LYS A 552 18.57 -4.89 0.38
N MET A 553 19.62 -5.04 -0.44
CA MET A 553 19.74 -6.15 -1.39
C MET A 553 19.86 -7.50 -0.67
N MET A 554 20.67 -7.56 0.40
CA MET A 554 20.82 -8.77 1.20
C MET A 554 19.52 -9.16 1.92
N GLU A 555 18.87 -8.20 2.57
CA GLU A 555 17.57 -8.42 3.23
C GLU A 555 16.53 -8.96 2.24
N PHE A 556 16.48 -8.38 1.03
CA PHE A 556 15.60 -8.83 -0.05
C PHE A 556 15.87 -10.28 -0.47
N PHE A 557 17.13 -10.69 -0.64
CA PHE A 557 17.43 -12.07 -1.03
C PHE A 557 17.20 -13.08 0.09
N ILE A 558 17.40 -12.70 1.35
CA ILE A 558 17.10 -13.55 2.50
C ILE A 558 15.58 -13.77 2.62
N ASP A 559 14.78 -12.69 2.55
CA ASP A 559 13.31 -12.76 2.54
C ASP A 559 12.80 -13.57 1.35
N TRP A 560 13.35 -13.34 0.16
CA TRP A 560 12.94 -14.10 -1.02
C TRP A 560 13.31 -15.59 -0.90
N THR A 561 14.48 -15.94 -0.36
CA THR A 561 14.83 -17.34 -0.06
C THR A 561 13.85 -17.96 0.94
N SER A 562 13.50 -17.22 2.00
CA SER A 562 12.51 -17.65 3.01
C SER A 562 11.14 -17.94 2.39
N ARG A 563 10.65 -17.07 1.51
CA ARG A 563 9.37 -17.28 0.79
C ARG A 563 9.36 -18.48 -0.12
N LEU A 564 10.52 -18.86 -0.68
CA LEU A 564 10.68 -20.09 -1.45
C LEU A 564 10.77 -21.35 -0.55
N HIS A 565 10.68 -21.20 0.77
CA HIS A 565 10.81 -22.28 1.76
C HIS A 565 12.17 -23.00 1.69
N ILE A 566 13.22 -22.27 1.29
CA ILE A 566 14.57 -22.83 1.20
C ILE A 566 15.31 -22.54 2.52
N PRO A 567 15.70 -23.57 3.30
CA PRO A 567 16.26 -23.41 4.64
C PRO A 567 17.69 -22.88 4.68
N LYS A 568 18.43 -22.87 3.56
CA LYS A 568 19.83 -22.41 3.53
C LYS A 568 20.12 -21.58 2.28
N VAL A 569 20.83 -20.48 2.49
CA VAL A 569 21.41 -19.68 1.41
C VAL A 569 22.90 -19.47 1.65
N PHE A 570 23.70 -19.47 0.59
CA PHE A 570 25.12 -19.19 0.69
C PHE A 570 25.59 -18.13 -0.31
N VAL A 571 26.78 -17.59 -0.04
CA VAL A 571 27.52 -16.71 -0.93
C VAL A 571 28.98 -17.16 -1.01
N LEU A 572 29.59 -16.96 -2.16
CA LEU A 572 31.04 -16.97 -2.32
C LEU A 572 31.51 -15.52 -2.37
N THR A 573 32.49 -15.16 -1.53
CA THR A 573 32.90 -13.76 -1.42
C THR A 573 34.35 -13.61 -0.98
N ARG A 574 35.01 -12.53 -1.42
CA ARG A 574 36.31 -12.07 -0.90
C ARG A 574 36.18 -11.12 0.29
N ALA A 575 34.95 -10.72 0.64
CA ALA A 575 34.65 -9.78 1.71
C ALA A 575 33.82 -10.44 2.84
N PRO A 576 34.28 -11.51 3.51
CA PRO A 576 33.49 -12.28 4.48
C PRO A 576 32.97 -11.42 5.64
N LYS A 577 33.74 -10.40 6.06
CA LYS A 577 33.36 -9.47 7.15
C LYS A 577 32.04 -8.72 6.87
N TYR A 578 31.69 -8.51 5.60
CA TYR A 578 30.44 -7.88 5.22
C TYR A 578 29.24 -8.79 5.52
N PHE A 579 29.35 -10.07 5.15
CA PHE A 579 28.26 -11.04 5.25
C PHE A 579 28.02 -11.56 6.67
N VAL A 580 29.04 -11.53 7.54
CA VAL A 580 28.89 -11.85 8.97
C VAL A 580 27.82 -10.98 9.64
N LYS A 581 27.66 -9.73 9.21
CA LYS A 581 26.64 -8.80 9.74
C LYS A 581 25.20 -9.26 9.47
N PHE A 582 25.00 -10.14 8.49
CA PHE A 582 23.71 -10.71 8.12
C PHE A 582 23.53 -12.14 8.68
N GLY A 583 24.39 -12.56 9.62
CA GLY A 583 24.32 -13.89 10.23
C GLY A 583 24.98 -15.01 9.40
N PHE A 584 25.67 -14.68 8.30
CA PHE A 584 26.39 -15.70 7.55
C PHE A 584 27.62 -16.18 8.32
N ARG A 585 27.84 -17.49 8.30
CA ARG A 585 28.99 -18.16 8.92
C ARG A 585 29.89 -18.79 7.85
N GLN A 586 31.19 -18.67 8.06
CA GLN A 586 32.17 -19.28 7.16
C GLN A 586 32.09 -20.81 7.24
N VAL A 587 32.06 -21.45 6.09
CA VAL A 587 32.12 -22.91 5.95
C VAL A 587 33.20 -23.32 4.95
N SER A 588 33.56 -24.60 4.95
CA SER A 588 34.40 -25.13 3.88
C SER A 588 33.59 -25.23 2.59
N VAL A 589 34.16 -24.85 1.44
CA VAL A 589 33.50 -25.05 0.13
C VAL A 589 33.15 -26.53 -0.08
N ASN A 590 33.95 -27.45 0.48
CA ASN A 590 33.71 -28.89 0.42
C ASN A 590 32.44 -29.35 1.18
N SER A 591 31.87 -28.52 2.05
CA SER A 591 30.58 -28.80 2.69
C SER A 591 29.37 -28.38 1.84
N LEU A 592 29.59 -27.91 0.61
CA LEU A 592 28.56 -27.55 -0.39
C LEU A 592 28.70 -28.44 -1.64
N PRO A 593 28.44 -29.76 -1.55
CA PRO A 593 28.74 -30.71 -2.61
C PRO A 593 27.99 -30.40 -3.91
N GLU A 594 26.78 -29.86 -3.84
CA GLU A 594 25.97 -29.48 -5.01
C GLU A 594 26.62 -28.36 -5.84
N LYS A 595 27.29 -27.41 -5.17
CA LYS A 595 28.06 -26.33 -5.83
C LYS A 595 29.33 -26.88 -6.46
N VAL A 596 30.06 -27.73 -5.74
CA VAL A 596 31.32 -28.33 -6.21
C VAL A 596 31.09 -29.16 -7.47
N LEU A 597 30.00 -29.94 -7.49
CA LEU A 597 29.64 -30.83 -8.61
C LEU A 597 29.11 -30.06 -9.84
N LYS A 598 28.32 -29.00 -9.66
CA LYS A 598 27.66 -28.30 -10.78
C LYS A 598 28.49 -27.17 -11.38
N ASP A 599 29.20 -26.41 -10.55
CA ASP A 599 29.76 -25.11 -10.95
C ASP A 599 31.29 -25.05 -10.83
N CYS A 600 31.88 -25.60 -9.75
CA CYS A 600 33.34 -25.53 -9.57
C CYS A 600 34.11 -26.35 -10.62
N ALA A 601 33.54 -27.46 -11.09
CA ALA A 601 34.12 -28.29 -12.15
C ALA A 601 34.24 -27.59 -13.52
N LYS A 602 33.46 -26.52 -13.74
CA LYS A 602 33.42 -25.72 -14.98
C LYS A 602 33.94 -24.29 -14.77
N CYS A 603 34.36 -23.94 -13.55
CA CYS A 603 34.80 -22.60 -13.20
C CYS A 603 36.19 -22.29 -13.78
N PRO A 604 36.40 -21.14 -14.45
CA PRO A 604 37.72 -20.75 -15.00
C PRO A 604 38.82 -20.66 -13.94
N LYS A 605 38.46 -20.35 -12.68
CA LYS A 605 39.41 -20.20 -11.56
C LYS A 605 39.78 -21.53 -10.90
N ASN A 606 38.95 -22.58 -11.01
CA ASN A 606 39.17 -23.94 -10.47
C ASN A 606 39.91 -23.96 -9.10
N GLN A 607 41.13 -24.52 -9.02
CA GLN A 607 41.93 -24.61 -7.78
C GLN A 607 42.53 -23.28 -7.30
N ALA A 608 42.43 -22.20 -8.08
CA ALA A 608 42.87 -20.85 -7.73
C ALA A 608 41.72 -19.98 -7.17
N CYS A 609 40.59 -20.57 -6.78
CA CYS A 609 39.49 -19.85 -6.16
C CYS A 609 39.87 -19.37 -4.76
N ASP A 610 39.94 -18.06 -4.59
CA ASP A 610 40.26 -17.34 -3.36
C ASP A 610 39.00 -16.85 -2.61
N GLU A 611 37.80 -17.23 -3.07
CA GLU A 611 36.54 -16.87 -2.45
C GLU A 611 36.23 -17.76 -1.24
N ILE A 612 35.70 -17.12 -0.20
CA ILE A 612 35.31 -17.76 1.04
C ILE A 612 33.81 -18.08 0.96
N ALA A 613 33.46 -19.35 1.22
CA ALA A 613 32.07 -19.77 1.34
C ALA A 613 31.48 -19.35 2.68
N MET A 614 30.37 -18.62 2.60
CA MET A 614 29.61 -18.15 3.76
C MET A 614 28.17 -18.66 3.63
N VAL A 615 27.62 -19.28 4.67
CA VAL A 615 26.26 -19.86 4.69
C VAL A 615 25.41 -19.19 5.75
N LEU A 616 24.13 -18.99 5.45
CA LEU A 616 23.09 -18.56 6.37
C LEU A 616 21.99 -19.62 6.43
N ASP A 617 21.61 -20.01 7.65
CA ASP A 617 20.42 -20.80 7.91
C ASP A 617 19.21 -19.82 7.94
N VAL A 618 18.28 -19.98 7.01
CA VAL A 618 17.18 -19.04 6.75
C VAL A 618 15.95 -19.42 7.58
N ALA A 619 15.40 -18.45 8.31
CA ALA A 619 14.14 -18.64 9.03
C ALA A 619 12.99 -18.85 8.05
N LEU A 620 12.30 -19.99 8.13
CA LEU A 620 11.18 -20.31 7.26
C LEU A 620 9.88 -19.71 7.81
N PRO A 621 8.94 -19.27 6.95
CA PRO A 621 7.63 -18.82 7.39
C PRO A 621 6.92 -19.95 8.13
N LYS A 622 6.32 -19.68 9.29
CA LYS A 622 5.51 -20.68 9.99
C LYS A 622 4.31 -21.02 9.10
N GLU A 623 4.08 -22.29 8.82
CA GLU A 623 2.79 -22.73 8.31
C GLU A 623 1.73 -22.32 9.34
N ASN A 624 0.79 -21.46 8.95
CA ASN A 624 -0.39 -21.21 9.76
C ASN A 624 -1.15 -22.53 9.85
N GLY A 625 -0.89 -23.29 10.91
CA GLY A 625 -1.69 -24.43 11.31
C GLY A 625 -3.14 -23.98 11.46
N LYS A 626 -4.01 -24.70 10.74
CA LYS A 626 -5.46 -24.50 10.58
C LYS A 626 -6.20 -23.92 11.76
#